data_AF-A0A0H4T958-F1
#
_entry.id   AF-A0A0H4T958-F1
#
_cell.length_a   1.000
_cell.length_b   1.000
_cell.length_c   1.000
_cell.angle_alpha   90.00
_cell.angle_beta   90.00
_cell.angle_gamma   90.00
#
_symmetry.space_group_name_H-M   'P 1'
#
loop_
_entity.id
_entity.type
_entity.pdbx_description
1 polymer ?
#
loop_
_entity_poly.entity_id
_entity_poly.type
_entity_poly.pdbx_seq_one_letter_code
_entity_poly.pdbx_strand_id
1 'polypeptide(L)'
;MIEEETKELEAEADAAEQEETADEDIGNSGEKKEDAEDREESGETEEIKKAGKEKGKAEAVVNIYTSFNNTLVHVTDMSGKTLSKVTGGMVTKHGRLKANPTIAMFIAKRVSEQLKELGVGNLYFRIRAKTRNPAPGPGANAIIKSLSREGFKVLNILDTTRFPRGGPKKKGGRRGRRP
;
A
#
# COMPACT_ATOMS: atom_id res chain seq x y z
N MET A 1 -32.26 -50.06 9.03
CA MET A 1 -32.98 -49.22 8.06
C MET A 1 -32.68 -47.74 8.24
N ILE A 2 -32.60 -47.15 9.45
CA ILE A 2 -32.22 -45.72 9.61
C ILE A 2 -30.69 -45.52 9.73
N GLU A 3 -29.94 -46.53 10.20
CA GLU A 3 -28.47 -46.45 10.34
C GLU A 3 -27.67 -46.74 9.05
N GLU A 4 -28.33 -47.26 8.01
CA GLU A 4 -27.71 -47.48 6.69
C GLU A 4 -27.83 -46.22 5.82
N GLU A 5 -28.95 -45.49 5.91
CA GLU A 5 -29.14 -44.22 5.20
C GLU A 5 -28.21 -43.10 5.70
N THR A 6 -27.81 -43.10 6.99
CA THR A 6 -26.85 -42.11 7.51
C THR A 6 -25.40 -42.37 7.09
N LYS A 7 -25.06 -43.63 6.79
CA LYS A 7 -23.72 -43.99 6.29
C LYS A 7 -23.56 -43.68 4.80
N GLU A 8 -24.64 -43.75 4.04
CA GLU A 8 -24.63 -43.40 2.61
C GLU A 8 -24.55 -41.88 2.40
N LEU A 9 -25.13 -41.08 3.30
CA LEU A 9 -25.05 -39.60 3.24
C LEU A 9 -23.71 -39.02 3.73
N GLU A 10 -22.98 -39.72 4.61
CA GLU A 10 -21.61 -39.31 5.03
C GLU A 10 -20.56 -39.68 3.96
N ALA A 11 -20.76 -40.77 3.21
CA ALA A 11 -19.86 -41.20 2.14
C ALA A 11 -19.91 -40.28 0.90
N GLU A 12 -21.03 -39.58 0.67
CA GLU A 12 -21.17 -38.62 -0.43
C GLU A 12 -20.57 -37.23 -0.09
N ALA A 13 -20.38 -36.92 1.19
CA ALA A 13 -19.76 -35.67 1.64
C ALA A 13 -18.21 -35.72 1.59
N ASP A 14 -17.60 -36.87 1.88
CA ASP A 14 -16.14 -37.05 1.82
C ASP A 14 -15.59 -37.12 0.37
N ALA A 15 -16.43 -37.49 -0.61
CA ALA A 15 -16.05 -37.53 -2.03
C ALA A 15 -15.99 -36.12 -2.66
N ALA A 16 -16.73 -35.15 -2.11
CA ALA A 16 -16.75 -33.77 -2.61
C ALA A 16 -15.56 -32.92 -2.10
N GLU A 17 -14.90 -33.32 -1.01
CA GLU A 17 -13.72 -32.62 -0.48
C GLU A 17 -12.39 -33.06 -1.12
N GLN A 18 -12.38 -34.11 -1.95
CA GLN A 18 -11.16 -34.60 -2.61
C GLN A 18 -10.95 -34.08 -4.05
N GLU A 19 -11.93 -33.39 -4.64
CA GLU A 19 -11.78 -32.81 -5.99
C GLU A 19 -11.29 -31.34 -6.02
N GLU A 20 -11.29 -30.61 -4.90
CA GLU A 20 -10.76 -29.21 -4.87
C GLU A 20 -9.25 -29.10 -4.59
N THR A 21 -8.54 -30.20 -4.30
CA THR A 21 -7.08 -30.18 -4.00
C THR A 21 -6.19 -30.71 -5.14
N ALA A 22 -6.70 -30.84 -6.37
CA ALA A 22 -5.97 -31.47 -7.48
C ALA A 22 -5.37 -30.51 -8.52
N ASP A 23 -5.61 -29.19 -8.44
CA ASP A 23 -5.06 -28.20 -9.37
C ASP A 23 -4.23 -27.13 -8.63
N GLU A 24 -3.00 -27.45 -8.25
CA GLU A 24 -1.85 -26.54 -8.20
C GLU A 24 -0.62 -27.32 -7.70
N ASP A 25 0.01 -28.13 -8.57
CA ASP A 25 1.42 -28.52 -8.41
C ASP A 25 1.98 -29.07 -9.74
N ILE A 26 2.51 -28.17 -10.57
CA ILE A 26 3.46 -28.52 -11.63
C ILE A 26 4.78 -27.80 -11.36
N GLY A 27 5.76 -28.57 -10.88
CA GLY A 27 7.14 -28.47 -11.34
C GLY A 27 8.15 -27.79 -10.42
N ASN A 28 8.71 -28.55 -9.48
CA ASN A 28 10.13 -28.37 -9.14
C ASN A 28 10.80 -29.73 -8.93
N SER A 29 11.51 -30.20 -9.96
CA SER A 29 12.42 -31.33 -9.90
C SER A 29 13.85 -30.82 -9.85
N GLY A 30 14.69 -31.43 -9.01
CA GLY A 30 16.13 -31.24 -9.07
C GLY A 30 16.83 -31.23 -7.72
N GLU A 31 17.12 -32.43 -7.23
CA GLU A 31 18.01 -32.74 -6.11
C GLU A 31 19.32 -31.92 -6.09
N LYS A 32 19.76 -31.53 -4.88
CA LYS A 32 20.98 -32.09 -4.26
C LYS A 32 21.18 -31.57 -2.84
N LYS A 33 21.41 -32.52 -1.94
CA LYS A 33 21.87 -32.33 -0.55
C LYS A 33 23.39 -32.25 -0.50
N GLU A 34 23.85 -31.49 0.51
CA GLU A 34 25.08 -31.64 1.31
C GLU A 34 26.41 -31.41 0.59
N ASP A 35 27.10 -30.32 0.97
CA ASP A 35 28.47 -30.37 1.55
C ASP A 35 28.82 -29.02 2.20
N ALA A 36 29.42 -29.11 3.38
CA ALA A 36 29.89 -28.00 4.20
C ALA A 36 31.40 -27.72 3.96
N GLU A 37 31.82 -26.56 4.47
CA GLU A 37 33.20 -26.13 4.80
C GLU A 37 34.10 -25.53 3.70
N ASP A 38 34.43 -24.25 3.96
CA ASP A 38 35.71 -23.56 3.80
C ASP A 38 36.48 -23.63 2.47
N ARG A 39 36.53 -22.50 1.77
CA ARG A 39 37.78 -21.99 1.15
C ARG A 39 37.68 -20.54 0.68
N GLU A 40 38.45 -19.72 1.38
CA GLU A 40 39.40 -18.71 0.90
C GLU A 40 38.95 -17.57 -0.04
N GLU A 41 39.25 -16.37 0.44
CA GLU A 41 39.35 -15.11 -0.28
C GLU A 41 40.10 -15.26 -1.60
N SER A 42 39.52 -14.74 -2.68
CA SER A 42 40.29 -14.27 -3.83
C SER A 42 39.68 -12.94 -4.30
N GLY A 43 40.55 -11.92 -4.33
CA GLY A 43 40.15 -10.55 -4.59
C GLY A 43 39.73 -10.31 -6.03
N GLU A 44 38.75 -9.43 -6.18
CA GLU A 44 38.52 -8.69 -7.40
C GLU A 44 38.88 -7.22 -7.12
N THR A 45 40.00 -6.80 -7.70
CA THR A 45 40.17 -5.42 -8.11
C THR A 45 39.29 -5.17 -9.34
N GLU A 46 39.03 -3.89 -9.65
CA GLU A 46 38.25 -3.38 -10.80
C GLU A 46 36.76 -3.18 -10.49
N GLU A 47 36.12 -2.01 -10.61
CA GLU A 47 36.28 -0.86 -11.50
C GLU A 47 35.57 0.34 -10.87
N ILE A 48 36.15 1.54 -10.93
CA ILE A 48 35.40 2.79 -10.69
C ILE A 48 34.45 2.95 -11.87
N LYS A 49 33.22 2.43 -11.73
CA LYS A 49 32.14 2.66 -12.69
C LYS A 49 31.94 4.16 -12.83
N LYS A 50 32.36 4.69 -13.97
CA LYS A 50 31.99 6.03 -14.46
C LYS A 50 30.51 6.20 -14.16
N ALA A 51 30.20 7.18 -13.30
CA ALA A 51 28.85 7.57 -12.96
C ALA A 51 28.12 7.96 -14.25
N GLY A 52 27.51 6.97 -14.90
CA GLY A 52 26.56 7.17 -15.96
C GLY A 52 25.50 8.08 -15.37
N LYS A 53 25.41 9.28 -15.92
CA LYS A 53 24.45 10.30 -15.52
C LYS A 53 23.07 9.68 -15.67
N GLU A 54 22.54 9.08 -14.59
CA GLU A 54 21.21 8.51 -14.54
C GLU A 54 20.29 9.62 -15.06
N LYS A 55 19.59 9.38 -16.17
CA LYS A 55 18.51 10.27 -16.60
C LYS A 55 17.59 10.37 -15.38
N GLY A 56 17.61 11.53 -14.73
CA GLY A 56 16.95 11.72 -13.45
C GLY A 56 15.50 11.28 -13.58
N LYS A 57 15.09 10.28 -12.79
CA LYS A 57 13.69 9.86 -12.77
C LYS A 57 12.84 11.08 -12.45
N ALA A 58 11.71 11.25 -13.15
CA ALA A 58 10.86 12.40 -12.92
C ALA A 58 10.39 12.44 -11.45
N GLU A 59 10.32 13.66 -10.93
CA GLU A 59 9.92 13.93 -9.55
C GLU A 59 8.43 14.25 -9.50
N ALA A 60 7.75 13.79 -8.44
CA ALA A 60 6.36 14.15 -8.20
C ALA A 60 6.08 14.41 -6.71
N VAL A 61 5.03 15.18 -6.46
CA VAL A 61 4.53 15.49 -5.12
C VAL A 61 3.28 14.66 -4.85
N VAL A 62 3.33 13.83 -3.82
CA VAL A 62 2.21 13.03 -3.34
C VAL A 62 1.54 13.77 -2.18
N ASN A 63 0.36 14.35 -2.46
CA ASN A 63 -0.47 14.99 -1.46
C ASN A 63 -1.42 13.95 -0.87
N ILE A 64 -1.19 13.58 0.39
CA ILE A 64 -2.02 12.62 1.12
C ILE A 64 -2.92 13.40 2.08
N TYR A 65 -4.22 13.42 1.79
CA TYR A 65 -5.20 13.93 2.74
C TYR A 65 -5.81 12.77 3.53
N THR A 66 -5.65 12.80 4.85
CA THR A 66 -6.17 11.75 5.74
C THR A 66 -7.17 12.29 6.73
N SER A 67 -8.25 11.53 6.91
CA SER A 67 -9.28 11.77 7.91
C SER A 67 -9.79 10.44 8.45
N PHE A 68 -10.56 10.45 9.52
CA PHE A 68 -11.18 9.24 10.07
C PHE A 68 -12.19 8.58 9.12
N ASN A 69 -12.71 9.32 8.14
CA ASN A 69 -13.78 8.84 7.26
C ASN A 69 -13.29 8.48 5.86
N ASN A 70 -12.16 9.03 5.43
CA ASN A 70 -11.62 8.81 4.09
C ASN A 70 -10.14 9.16 4.01
N THR A 71 -9.48 8.48 3.07
CA THR A 71 -8.09 8.71 2.64
C THR A 71 -8.11 9.12 1.17
N LEU A 72 -7.47 10.24 0.84
CA LEU A 72 -7.35 10.75 -0.52
C LEU A 72 -5.88 10.89 -0.88
N VAL A 73 -5.51 10.34 -2.03
CA VAL A 73 -4.17 10.49 -2.62
C VAL A 73 -4.31 11.30 -3.90
N HIS A 74 -3.54 12.37 -3.97
CA HIS A 74 -3.50 13.26 -5.12
C HIS A 74 -2.05 13.51 -5.47
N VAL A 75 -1.64 12.99 -6.62
CA VAL A 75 -0.26 13.14 -7.10
C VAL A 75 -0.22 14.26 -8.13
N THR A 76 0.72 15.16 -7.93
CA THR A 76 0.96 16.31 -8.78
C THR A 76 2.41 16.37 -9.19
N ASP A 77 2.67 17.07 -10.29
CA ASP A 77 4.01 17.59 -10.57
C ASP A 77 4.37 18.73 -9.57
N MET A 78 5.62 19.19 -9.58
CA MET A 78 6.12 20.32 -8.78
C MET A 78 5.34 21.61 -9.06
N SER A 79 4.90 21.79 -10.31
CA SER A 79 4.06 22.92 -10.74
C SER A 79 2.59 22.81 -10.29
N GLY A 80 2.17 21.69 -9.69
CA GLY A 80 0.80 21.47 -9.23
C GLY A 80 -0.18 20.92 -10.27
N LYS A 81 0.29 20.57 -11.48
CA LYS A 81 -0.52 19.83 -12.47
C LYS A 81 -0.82 18.43 -11.94
N THR A 82 -2.08 18.00 -12.04
CA THR A 82 -2.51 16.68 -11.53
C THR A 82 -2.05 15.58 -12.48
N LEU A 83 -1.41 14.55 -11.91
CA LEU A 83 -1.02 13.34 -12.62
C LEU A 83 -2.02 12.22 -12.33
N SER A 84 -2.26 11.94 -11.05
CA SER A 84 -3.21 10.92 -10.61
C SER A 84 -4.00 11.35 -9.38
N LYS A 85 -5.22 10.83 -9.26
CA LYS A 85 -6.08 11.08 -8.10
C LYS A 85 -6.88 9.83 -7.79
N VAL A 86 -6.68 9.27 -6.61
CA VAL A 86 -7.39 8.08 -6.15
C VAL A 86 -7.83 8.30 -4.71
N THR A 87 -9.05 7.87 -4.39
CA THR A 87 -9.62 8.01 -3.05
C THR A 87 -10.13 6.67 -2.54
N GLY A 88 -10.26 6.51 -1.23
CA GLY A 88 -10.78 5.28 -0.64
C GLY A 88 -12.17 4.91 -1.15
N GLY A 89 -13.01 5.91 -1.44
CA GLY A 89 -14.34 5.69 -2.03
C GLY A 89 -14.35 5.19 -3.48
N MET A 90 -13.23 5.31 -4.21
CA MET A 90 -13.09 4.72 -5.56
C MET A 90 -12.65 3.25 -5.50
N VAL A 91 -12.09 2.82 -4.36
CA VAL A 91 -11.61 1.45 -4.18
C VAL A 91 -12.67 0.59 -3.51
N THR A 92 -13.41 1.13 -2.52
CA THR A 92 -14.43 0.36 -1.80
C THR A 92 -15.85 0.83 -2.04
N LYS A 93 -16.75 -0.15 -2.11
CA LYS A 93 -18.21 0.08 -2.08
C LYS A 93 -18.70 0.42 -0.67
N HIS A 94 -18.04 -0.12 0.37
CA HIS A 94 -18.44 0.10 1.77
C HIS A 94 -17.95 1.44 2.33
N GLY A 95 -18.90 2.29 2.72
CA GLY A 95 -18.63 3.61 3.31
C GLY A 95 -17.73 3.60 4.55
N ARG A 96 -17.87 2.60 5.41
CA ARG A 96 -17.10 2.46 6.66
C ARG A 96 -15.61 2.15 6.46
N LEU A 97 -15.25 1.52 5.34
CA LEU A 97 -13.89 1.04 5.10
C LEU A 97 -13.00 2.06 4.39
N LYS A 98 -13.53 3.22 3.98
CA LYS A 98 -12.83 4.22 3.16
C LYS A 98 -11.54 4.78 3.81
N ALA A 99 -11.44 4.77 5.14
CA ALA A 99 -10.27 5.23 5.87
C ALA A 99 -9.34 4.08 6.34
N ASN A 100 -9.73 2.82 6.14
CA ASN A 100 -9.00 1.67 6.65
C ASN A 100 -7.63 1.56 5.95
N PRO A 101 -6.53 1.29 6.70
CA PRO A 101 -5.20 1.09 6.12
C PRO A 101 -5.14 0.03 5.01
N THR A 102 -5.95 -1.03 5.08
CA THR A 102 -5.99 -2.04 4.00
C THR A 102 -6.39 -1.43 2.66
N ILE A 103 -7.38 -0.54 2.68
CA ILE A 103 -7.83 0.20 1.49
C ILE A 103 -6.77 1.19 1.02
N ALA A 104 -6.04 1.80 1.94
CA ALA A 104 -4.94 2.70 1.62
C ALA A 104 -3.82 2.00 0.83
N MET A 105 -3.58 0.70 1.08
CA MET A 105 -2.64 -0.11 0.29
C MET A 105 -3.12 -0.30 -1.16
N PHE A 106 -4.42 -0.58 -1.36
CA PHE A 106 -4.99 -0.69 -2.71
C PHE A 106 -5.02 0.65 -3.45
N ILE A 107 -5.22 1.77 -2.75
CA ILE A 107 -5.09 3.12 -3.32
C ILE A 107 -3.66 3.33 -3.84
N ALA A 108 -2.64 2.97 -3.04
CA ALA A 108 -1.24 3.12 -3.43
C ALA A 108 -0.90 2.31 -4.68
N LYS A 109 -1.37 1.06 -4.78
CA LYS A 109 -1.23 0.20 -5.97
C LYS A 109 -1.77 0.85 -7.25
N ARG A 110 -3.00 1.38 -7.21
CA ARG A 110 -3.57 2.05 -8.38
C ARG A 110 -2.79 3.32 -8.77
N VAL A 111 -2.29 4.04 -7.77
CA VAL A 111 -1.49 5.25 -8.00
C VAL A 111 -0.12 4.89 -8.60
N SER A 112 0.50 3.78 -8.18
CA SER A 112 1.80 3.37 -8.69
C SER A 112 1.76 2.87 -10.11
N GLU A 113 0.73 2.13 -10.49
CA GLU A 113 0.48 1.74 -11.89
C GLU A 113 0.47 3.00 -12.78
N GLN A 114 -0.33 4.00 -12.41
CA GLN A 114 -0.42 5.27 -13.14
C GLN A 114 0.90 6.06 -13.16
N LEU A 115 1.69 6.03 -12.07
CA LEU A 115 2.97 6.74 -12.01
C LEU A 115 4.09 6.04 -12.79
N LYS A 116 4.04 4.70 -12.88
CA LYS A 116 4.98 3.90 -13.67
C LYS A 116 4.81 4.19 -15.16
N GLU A 117 3.57 4.31 -15.64
CA GLU A 117 3.27 4.72 -17.02
C GLU A 117 3.85 6.11 -17.36
N LEU A 118 3.88 7.01 -16.38
CA LEU A 118 4.40 8.37 -16.54
C LEU A 118 5.93 8.48 -16.33
N GLY A 119 6.61 7.41 -15.93
CA GLY A 119 8.07 7.41 -15.71
C GLY A 119 8.53 8.19 -14.47
N VAL A 120 7.67 8.37 -13.47
CA VAL A 120 8.00 9.02 -12.20
C VAL A 120 8.74 8.03 -11.29
N GLY A 121 9.79 8.47 -10.61
CA GLY A 121 10.56 7.61 -9.70
C GLY A 121 10.86 8.20 -8.32
N ASN A 122 10.85 9.52 -8.22
CA ASN A 122 11.18 10.24 -7.00
C ASN A 122 9.92 10.92 -6.45
N LEU A 123 9.63 10.72 -5.15
CA LEU A 123 8.39 11.22 -4.54
C LEU A 123 8.67 12.13 -3.34
N TYR A 124 8.00 13.28 -3.32
CA TYR A 124 7.88 14.17 -2.17
C TYR A 124 6.51 13.97 -1.52
N PHE A 125 6.50 13.59 -0.24
CA PHE A 125 5.25 13.38 0.49
C PHE A 125 4.82 14.63 1.24
N ARG A 126 3.56 15.01 1.04
CA ARG A 126 2.87 16.06 1.80
C ARG A 126 1.65 15.45 2.48
N ILE A 127 1.76 15.21 3.78
CA ILE A 127 0.66 14.67 4.58
C ILE A 127 -0.20 15.85 5.04
N ARG A 128 -1.52 15.69 5.02
CA ARG A 128 -2.47 16.67 5.52
C ARG A 128 -3.57 15.96 6.30
N ALA A 129 -3.64 16.22 7.59
CA ALA A 129 -4.78 15.84 8.40
C ALA A 129 -5.92 16.87 8.29
N LYS A 130 -7.10 16.49 8.80
CA LYS A 130 -8.21 17.41 9.00
C LYS A 130 -7.79 18.56 9.92
N THR A 131 -8.16 19.79 9.57
CA THR A 131 -7.87 20.99 10.38
C THR A 131 -8.31 20.80 11.84
N ARG A 132 -7.41 21.14 12.78
CA ARG A 132 -7.55 20.95 14.25
C ARG A 132 -7.42 19.51 14.75
N ASN A 133 -7.22 18.53 13.89
CA ASN A 133 -6.81 17.20 14.30
C ASN A 133 -5.28 17.11 14.15
N PRO A 134 -4.51 16.98 15.23
CA PRO A 134 -3.05 16.92 15.15
C PRO A 134 -2.57 15.57 14.60
N ALA A 135 -3.38 14.51 14.69
CA ALA A 135 -2.99 13.18 14.26
C ALA A 135 -3.36 12.93 12.78
N PRO A 136 -2.41 12.51 11.93
CA PRO A 136 -2.73 11.97 10.61
C PRO A 136 -3.58 10.69 10.77
N GLY A 137 -4.52 10.49 9.84
CA GLY A 137 -5.37 9.30 9.85
C GLY A 137 -4.58 8.01 9.54
N PRO A 138 -5.14 6.83 9.84
CA PRO A 138 -4.43 5.56 9.77
C PRO A 138 -3.96 5.18 8.35
N GLY A 139 -4.60 5.72 7.31
CA GLY A 139 -4.20 5.49 5.92
C GLY A 139 -2.90 6.19 5.50
N ALA A 140 -2.38 7.17 6.23
CA ALA A 140 -1.22 7.96 5.81
C ALA A 140 0.05 7.10 5.72
N ASN A 141 0.39 6.42 6.81
CA ASN A 141 1.58 5.59 6.90
C ASN A 141 1.50 4.37 5.98
N ALA A 142 0.30 3.83 5.78
CA ALA A 142 0.06 2.70 4.88
C ALA A 142 0.42 3.06 3.42
N ILE A 143 0.03 4.25 2.93
CA ILE A 143 0.36 4.70 1.57
C ILE A 143 1.86 4.89 1.39
N ILE A 144 2.52 5.55 2.34
CA ILE A 144 3.98 5.80 2.28
C ILE A 144 4.73 4.48 2.22
N LYS A 145 4.34 3.52 3.08
CA LYS A 145 4.94 2.19 3.12
C LYS A 145 4.68 1.40 1.82
N SER A 146 3.47 1.47 1.27
CA SER A 146 3.14 0.77 0.02
C SER A 146 3.89 1.34 -1.19
N LEU A 147 3.96 2.67 -1.34
CA LEU A 147 4.71 3.30 -2.43
C LEU A 147 6.21 3.02 -2.32
N SER A 148 6.76 2.97 -1.10
CA SER A 148 8.15 2.55 -0.90
C SER A 148 8.39 1.09 -1.34
N ARG A 149 7.44 0.18 -1.08
CA ARG A 149 7.51 -1.22 -1.52
C ARG A 149 7.42 -1.38 -3.05
N GLU A 150 6.76 -0.46 -3.72
CA GLU A 150 6.58 -0.49 -5.18
C GLU A 150 7.80 0.04 -5.97
N GLY A 151 8.84 0.50 -5.26
CA GLY A 151 10.12 0.88 -5.85
C GLY A 151 10.33 2.39 -6.07
N PHE A 152 9.45 3.25 -5.53
CA PHE A 152 9.67 4.70 -5.58
C PHE A 152 10.66 5.16 -4.50
N LYS A 153 11.55 6.09 -4.86
CA LYS A 153 12.49 6.71 -3.93
C LYS A 153 11.76 7.82 -3.16
N VAL A 154 11.70 7.68 -1.84
CA VAL A 154 11.12 8.68 -0.93
C VAL A 154 12.18 9.75 -0.65
N LEU A 155 11.96 10.99 -1.10
CA LEU A 155 12.93 12.07 -0.88
C LEU A 155 12.67 12.84 0.41
N ASN A 156 11.42 13.24 0.65
CA ASN A 156 11.05 14.01 1.83
C ASN A 156 9.62 13.68 2.27
N ILE A 157 9.37 13.75 3.57
CA ILE A 157 8.05 13.60 4.17
C ILE A 157 7.78 14.87 5.00
N LEU A 158 6.76 15.63 4.58
CA LEU A 158 6.37 16.87 5.22
C LEU A 158 4.92 16.76 5.73
N ASP A 159 4.68 17.16 6.98
CA ASP A 159 3.32 17.41 7.47
C ASP A 159 2.90 18.85 7.12
N THR A 160 1.85 18.96 6.32
CA THR A 160 1.25 20.22 5.83
C THR A 160 -0.12 20.49 6.49
N THR A 161 -0.41 19.82 7.60
CA THR A 161 -1.62 20.02 8.40
C THR A 161 -1.74 21.49 8.83
N ARG A 162 -2.86 22.12 8.46
CA ARG A 162 -3.10 23.54 8.80
C ARG A 162 -3.51 23.67 10.26
N PHE A 163 -2.72 24.39 11.03
CA PHE A 163 -3.05 24.81 12.39
C PHE A 163 -3.60 26.24 12.39
N PRO A 164 -4.85 26.46 12.85
CA PRO A 164 -5.40 27.80 12.96
C PRO A 164 -4.86 28.51 14.20
N ARG A 165 -4.35 29.75 14.06
CA ARG A 165 -3.90 30.62 15.17
C ARG A 165 -5.05 31.27 15.96
N GLY A 166 -6.20 30.57 16.04
CA GLY A 166 -7.52 31.11 16.36
C GLY A 166 -8.52 30.80 15.25
N GLY A 167 -9.81 30.66 15.57
CA GLY A 167 -10.81 30.39 14.54
C GLY A 167 -12.20 30.06 15.09
N PRO A 168 -13.17 29.79 14.20
CA PRO A 168 -14.58 29.63 14.56
C PRO A 168 -14.80 28.50 15.59
N LYS A 169 -15.84 28.59 16.41
CA LYS A 169 -16.15 27.59 17.44
C LYS A 169 -16.23 26.17 16.84
N LYS A 170 -15.69 25.16 17.55
CA LYS A 170 -15.75 23.75 17.10
C LYS A 170 -17.21 23.27 17.06
N LYS A 171 -17.51 22.32 16.17
CA LYS A 171 -18.82 21.64 16.13
C LYS A 171 -19.01 20.82 17.43
N GLY A 172 -20.25 20.72 17.93
CA GLY A 172 -20.59 20.00 19.17
C GLY A 172 -21.03 20.87 20.36
N GLY A 173 -21.11 22.19 20.19
CA GLY A 173 -21.59 23.08 21.25
C GLY A 173 -20.68 23.11 22.49
N ARG A 174 -21.22 23.51 23.65
CA ARG A 174 -20.47 23.61 24.92
C ARG A 174 -20.15 22.24 25.53
N ARG A 175 -21.05 21.27 25.37
CA ARG A 175 -20.96 19.93 25.98
C ARG A 175 -20.29 18.90 25.08
N GLY A 176 -19.99 19.23 23.82
CA GLY A 176 -19.38 18.32 22.87
C GLY A 176 -20.35 17.30 22.26
N ARG A 177 -19.80 16.29 21.59
CA ARG A 177 -20.57 15.19 21.00
C ARG A 177 -21.00 14.23 22.10
N ARG A 178 -22.31 14.05 22.28
CA ARG A 178 -22.88 13.00 23.11
C ARG A 178 -23.12 11.77 22.21
N PRO A 179 -22.55 10.61 22.54
CA PRO A 179 -22.78 9.37 21.80
C PRO A 179 -24.22 8.88 21.99
#